data_AF-A0AAC9RN46-F1
#
_entry.id   AF-A0AAC9RN46-F1
#
_cell.length_a   1.000
_cell.length_b   1.000
_cell.length_c   1.000
_cell.angle_alpha   90.00
_cell.angle_beta   90.00
_cell.angle_gamma   90.00
#
_symmetry.space_group_name_H-M   'P 1'
#
loop_
_entity.id
_entity.type
_entity.pdbx_description
1 polymer ?
#
loop_
_entity_poly.entity_id
_entity_poly.type
_entity_poly.pdbx_seq_one_letter_code
_entity_poly.pdbx_strand_id
1 'polypeptide(L)' 'MTEGSEDRCLEYNPKKRYTDEELEKTIFLLVDISILYILDIEARGNMLKSIKESTGASNRQLLRVLKIGRDILNKIK' A
#
# COMPACT_ATOMS: atom_id res chain seq x y z
N MET A 1 6.56 24.69 37.08
CA MET A 1 5.71 23.72 36.39
C MET A 1 6.17 23.70 34.94
N THR A 2 7.00 22.72 34.58
CA THR A 2 7.56 22.58 33.23
C THR A 2 6.82 21.44 32.54
N GLU A 3 5.61 21.72 32.06
CA GLU A 3 4.93 20.84 31.12
C GLU A 3 5.50 21.13 29.74
N GLY A 4 6.58 20.41 29.41
CA GLY A 4 7.11 20.35 28.05
C GLY A 4 6.17 19.52 27.22
N SER A 5 5.08 20.12 26.74
CA SER A 5 4.27 19.53 25.70
C SER A 5 5.13 19.44 24.45
N GLU A 6 5.69 18.25 24.17
CA GLU A 6 6.12 17.88 22.83
C GLU A 6 4.86 17.82 21.95
N ASP A 7 4.30 18.98 21.64
CA ASP A 7 3.40 19.15 20.52
C ASP A 7 4.23 18.83 19.29
N ARG A 8 4.28 17.54 18.95
CA ARG A 8 4.65 17.09 17.63
C ARG A 8 3.55 17.64 16.73
N CYS A 9 3.75 18.88 16.27
CA CYS A 9 3.04 19.43 15.14
C CYS A 9 2.92 18.29 14.15
N LEU A 10 1.69 17.90 13.81
CA LEU A 10 1.42 16.85 12.84
C LEU A 10 2.13 17.26 11.56
N GLU A 11 3.35 16.78 11.37
CA GLU A 11 4.13 17.07 10.17
C GLU A 11 3.24 16.67 9.01
N TYR A 12 2.80 17.67 8.26
CA TYR A 12 1.96 17.47 7.10
C TYR A 12 2.82 16.71 6.10
N ASN A 13 2.72 15.39 6.16
CA ASN A 13 3.38 14.50 5.25
C ASN A 13 2.36 14.24 4.13
N PRO A 14 2.45 14.94 2.98
CA PRO A 14 1.48 14.81 1.91
C PRO A 14 1.54 13.39 1.36
N LYS A 15 0.77 12.47 1.94
CA LYS A 15 0.56 11.15 1.36
C LYS A 15 -0.12 11.38 0.03
N LYS A 16 0.55 10.95 -1.05
CA LYS A 16 0.01 11.00 -2.40
C LYS A 16 -1.32 10.25 -2.40
N ARG A 17 -2.42 10.99 -2.54
CA ARG A 17 -3.78 10.43 -2.49
C ARG A 17 -4.14 10.00 -3.89
N TYR A 18 -4.20 8.69 -4.09
CA TYR A 18 -4.75 8.12 -5.31
C TYR A 18 -6.25 7.90 -5.15
N THR A 19 -7.02 8.21 -6.18
CA THR A 19 -8.29 7.52 -6.42
C THR A 19 -8.03 6.04 -6.70
N ASP A 20 -9.04 5.18 -6.54
CA ASP A 20 -8.86 3.75 -6.79
C ASP A 20 -8.42 3.50 -8.26
N GLU A 21 -8.94 4.28 -9.23
CA GLU A 21 -8.58 4.22 -10.65
C GLU A 21 -7.15 4.66 -10.95
N GLU A 22 -6.68 5.75 -10.32
CA GLU A 22 -5.30 6.21 -10.47
C GLU A 22 -4.31 5.22 -9.84
N LEU A 23 -4.68 4.62 -8.71
CA LEU A 23 -3.88 3.59 -8.06
C LEU A 23 -3.80 2.36 -8.95
N GLU A 24 -4.91 1.93 -9.53
CA GLU A 24 -4.96 0.81 -10.47
C GLU A 24 -4.01 1.03 -11.66
N LYS A 25 -4.13 2.17 -12.34
CA LYS A 25 -3.23 2.53 -13.46
C LYS A 25 -1.77 2.57 -13.03
N THR A 26 -1.48 3.16 -11.87
CA THR A 26 -0.12 3.23 -11.34
C THR A 26 0.46 1.85 -11.08
N ILE A 27 -0.34 0.95 -10.48
CA ILE A 27 0.10 -0.42 -10.22
C ILE A 27 0.32 -1.18 -11.53
N PHE A 28 -0.59 -1.08 -12.50
CA PHE A 28 -0.44 -1.72 -13.82
C PHE A 28 0.81 -1.26 -14.58
N LEU A 29 1.28 -0.03 -14.35
CA LEU A 29 2.54 0.48 -14.92
C LEU A 29 3.78 -0.07 -14.19
N LEU A 30 3.67 -0.38 -12.90
CA LEU A 30 4.77 -0.87 -12.08
C LEU A 30 4.91 -2.40 -12.18
N VAL A 31 3.80 -3.09 -12.30
CA VAL A 31 3.68 -4.54 -12.11
C VAL A 31 2.61 -5.10 -13.03
N ASP A 32 2.93 -6.21 -13.70
CA ASP A 32 1.92 -7.04 -14.35
C ASP A 32 1.13 -7.83 -13.28
N ILE A 33 -0.06 -7.35 -12.94
CA ILE A 33 -0.94 -7.95 -11.92
C ILE A 33 -1.29 -9.42 -12.27
N SER A 34 -1.26 -9.79 -13.55
CA SER A 34 -1.57 -11.16 -14.01
C SER A 34 -0.65 -12.20 -13.35
N ILE A 35 0.60 -11.83 -13.07
CA ILE A 35 1.58 -12.75 -12.49
C ILE A 35 1.34 -13.00 -11.00
N LEU A 36 0.59 -12.13 -10.30
CA LEU A 36 0.28 -12.31 -8.88
C LEU A 36 -0.48 -13.61 -8.58
N TYR A 37 -1.21 -14.15 -9.56
CA TYR A 37 -1.91 -15.43 -9.44
C TYR A 37 -1.00 -16.65 -9.62
N ILE A 38 0.18 -16.44 -10.25
CA ILE A 38 1.15 -17.50 -10.60
C ILE A 38 2.27 -17.55 -9.56
N LEU A 39 2.58 -16.41 -8.92
CA LEU A 39 3.58 -16.32 -7.87
C LEU A 39 3.19 -17.15 -6.64
N ASP A 40 4.21 -17.73 -6.01
CA ASP A 40 4.07 -18.38 -4.72
C ASP A 40 3.73 -17.36 -3.62
N ILE A 41 3.39 -17.86 -2.43
CA ILE A 41 2.91 -17.03 -1.32
C ILE A 41 3.96 -15.99 -0.93
N GLU A 42 5.24 -16.36 -0.95
CA GLU A 42 6.35 -15.50 -0.57
C GLU A 42 6.60 -14.40 -1.61
N ALA A 43 6.77 -14.75 -2.89
CA ALA A 43 7.01 -13.76 -3.93
C ALA A 43 5.82 -12.81 -4.11
N ARG A 44 4.59 -13.33 -3.99
CA ARG A 44 3.38 -12.50 -3.99
C ARG A 44 3.38 -11.51 -2.82
N GLY A 45 3.77 -11.96 -1.63
CA GLY A 45 3.90 -11.09 -0.46
C GLY A 45 4.91 -9.97 -0.67
N ASN A 46 6.09 -10.31 -1.21
CA ASN A 46 7.15 -9.36 -1.51
C ASN A 46 6.72 -8.32 -2.57
N MET A 47 6.06 -8.77 -3.64
CA MET A 47 5.55 -7.88 -4.68
C MET A 47 4.51 -6.89 -4.15
N LEU A 48 3.55 -7.38 -3.34
CA LEU A 48 2.54 -6.51 -2.73
C LEU A 48 3.15 -5.52 -1.72
N LYS A 49 4.22 -5.92 -1.02
CA LYS A 49 5.01 -5.01 -0.17
C LYS A 49 5.65 -3.91 -1.00
N SER A 50 6.31 -4.24 -2.10
CA SER A 50 6.92 -3.26 -3.01
C SER A 50 5.89 -2.31 -3.61
N ILE A 51 4.70 -2.79 -3.96
CA ILE A 51 3.58 -1.95 -4.43
C ILE A 51 3.17 -0.97 -3.33
N LYS A 52 2.99 -1.44 -2.09
CA LYS A 52 2.59 -0.60 -0.94
C LYS A 52 3.63 0.48 -0.64
N GLU A 53 4.92 0.12 -0.66
CA GLU A 53 6.03 1.06 -0.44
C GLU A 53 6.13 2.10 -1.56
N SER A 54 5.99 1.67 -2.82
CA SER A 54 6.12 2.55 -3.99
C SER A 54 4.93 3.52 -4.14
N THR A 55 3.72 3.05 -3.81
CA THR A 55 2.49 3.85 -3.95
C THR A 55 2.14 4.60 -2.66
N GLY A 56 2.58 4.14 -1.49
CA GLY A 56 2.11 4.64 -0.20
C GLY A 56 0.62 4.37 0.07
N ALA A 57 -0.02 3.51 -0.74
CA ALA A 57 -1.43 3.20 -0.62
C ALA A 57 -1.75 2.41 0.66
N SER A 58 -2.95 2.63 1.20
CA SER A 58 -3.43 1.83 2.33
C SER A 58 -3.80 0.41 1.91
N ASN A 59 -3.69 -0.56 2.83
CA ASN A 59 -4.14 -1.94 2.58
C ASN A 59 -5.60 -1.99 2.09
N ARG A 60 -6.46 -1.06 2.55
CA ARG A 60 -7.86 -0.97 2.12
C ARG A 60 -7.98 -0.56 0.65
N GLN A 61 -7.18 0.41 0.19
CA GLN A 61 -7.19 0.81 -1.23
C GLN A 61 -6.63 -0.30 -2.11
N LEU A 62 -5.51 -0.91 -1.70
CA LEU A 62 -4.93 -2.04 -2.43
C LEU A 62 -5.91 -3.20 -2.54
N LEU A 63 -6.71 -3.47 -1.50
CA LEU A 63 -7.73 -4.51 -1.56
C LEU A 63 -8.83 -4.23 -2.60
N ARG A 64 -9.28 -2.97 -2.70
CA ARG A 64 -10.31 -2.58 -3.68
C ARG A 64 -9.79 -2.66 -5.11
N VAL A 65 -8.55 -2.25 -5.33
CA VAL A 65 -7.91 -2.19 -6.65
C VAL A 65 -7.48 -3.58 -7.12
N LEU A 66 -6.72 -4.31 -6.30
CA LEU A 66 -6.14 -5.60 -6.69
C LEU A 66 -7.14 -6.76 -6.56
N LYS A 67 -8.25 -6.56 -5.84
CA LYS A 67 -9.25 -7.60 -5.56
C LYS A 67 -8.63 -8.87 -4.93
N ILE A 68 -7.58 -8.69 -4.14
CA ILE A 68 -6.88 -9.76 -3.41
C ILE A 68 -7.54 -9.95 -2.04
N GLY A 69 -7.58 -11.19 -1.55
CA GLY A 69 -8.11 -11.52 -0.23
C GLY A 69 -7.42 -10.75 0.91
N ARG A 70 -8.21 -10.34 1.91
CA ARG A 70 -7.73 -9.60 3.11
C ARG A 70 -6.56 -10.27 3.80
N ASP A 71 -6.58 -11.59 3.88
CA ASP A 71 -5.58 -12.36 4.62
C ASP A 71 -4.17 -12.27 4.02
N ILE A 72 -4.08 -12.03 2.71
CA ILE A 72 -2.80 -11.86 2.02
C ILE A 72 -2.22 -10.48 2.34
N LEU A 73 -3.06 -9.44 2.30
CA LEU A 73 -2.65 -8.05 2.57
C LEU A 73 -2.33 -7.80 4.06
N ASN A 74 -3.01 -8.46 4.98
CA ASN A 74 -2.75 -8.31 6.42
C ASN A 74 -1.39 -8.86 6.87
N LYS A 75 -0.78 -9.75 6.08
CA LYS A 75 0.57 -10.28 6.34
C LYS A 75 1.67 -9.30 5.97
N ILE A 76 1.34 -8.22 5.25
CA ILE A 76 2.27 -7.23 4.74
C ILE A 76 2.31 -6.05 5.71
N LYS A 77 3.24 -6.13 6.66
CA LYS A 77 3.57 -5.02 7.58
C LYS A 77 4.31 -3.93 6.83
#